data_AF-A0A950P8U4-F1
#
_entry.id   AF-A0A950P8U4-F1
#
_cell.length_a   1.000
_cell.length_b   1.000
_cell.length_c   1.000
_cell.angle_alpha   90.00
_cell.angle_beta   90.00
_cell.angle_gamma   90.00
#
_symmetry.space_group_name_H-M   'P 1'
#
loop_
_entity.id
_entity.type
_entity.pdbx_description
1 polymer ?
#
loop_
_entity_poly.entity_id
_entity_poly.type
_entity_poly.pdbx_seq_one_letter_code
_entity_poly.pdbx_strand_id
1 'polypeptide(L)'
;IAAQDKAALTRAEGVGMKLAARIVNELHDKIARAPAATVSTVPIERSSEAGSDPAADAVSALVNLGYGRAEAFGAVASAAQRLGSGAEAGALIRAGLQELAR
;
A
#
# COMPACT_ATOMS: atom_id res chain seq x y z
N ILE A 1 -10.52 -2.31 15.28
CA ILE A 1 -9.96 -0.98 14.88
C ILE A 1 -10.91 -0.20 13.97
N ALA A 2 -11.51 -0.82 12.94
CA ALA A 2 -12.57 -0.17 12.14
C ALA A 2 -13.74 0.35 13.00
N ALA A 3 -14.15 -0.39 14.03
CA ALA A 3 -15.17 0.05 14.99
C ALA A 3 -14.69 1.03 16.07
N GLN A 4 -13.44 1.53 16.00
CA GLN A 4 -12.85 2.46 16.98
C GLN A 4 -12.92 2.01 18.46
N ASP A 5 -13.03 0.70 18.71
CA ASP A 5 -13.14 0.15 20.07
C ASP A 5 -11.81 0.24 20.83
N LYS A 6 -11.65 1.35 21.55
CA LYS A 6 -10.49 1.66 22.40
C LYS A 6 -10.51 0.82 23.69
N ALA A 7 -11.67 0.42 24.17
CA ALA A 7 -11.84 -0.34 25.40
C ALA A 7 -11.38 -1.81 25.25
N ALA A 8 -11.49 -2.37 24.03
CA ALA A 8 -10.88 -3.66 23.71
C ALA A 8 -9.34 -3.62 23.83
N LEU A 9 -8.70 -2.55 23.36
CA LEU A 9 -7.23 -2.40 23.40
C LEU A 9 -6.69 -2.17 24.81
N THR A 10 -7.44 -1.53 25.70
CA THR A 10 -7.01 -1.30 27.10
C THR A 10 -6.98 -2.55 27.97
N ARG A 11 -7.51 -3.69 27.50
CA ARG A 11 -7.47 -4.96 28.22
C ARG A 11 -6.12 -5.68 28.10
N ALA A 12 -5.27 -5.27 27.16
CA ALA A 12 -3.92 -5.76 27.05
C ALA A 12 -3.04 -5.17 28.17
N GLU A 13 -2.21 -6.00 28.80
CA GLU A 13 -1.27 -5.54 29.83
C GLU A 13 -0.34 -4.45 29.27
N GLY A 14 -0.24 -3.33 29.98
CA GLY A 14 0.57 -2.18 29.56
C GLY A 14 -0.10 -1.20 28.59
N VAL A 15 -1.35 -1.43 28.15
CA VAL A 15 -2.07 -0.50 27.25
C VAL A 15 -3.08 0.36 28.02
N GLY A 16 -2.68 1.57 28.39
CA GLY A 16 -3.59 2.57 28.99
C GLY A 16 -4.51 3.26 27.97
N MET A 17 -5.56 3.95 28.44
CA MET A 17 -6.54 4.65 27.60
C MET A 17 -5.91 5.61 26.57
N LYS A 18 -4.84 6.32 26.97
CA LYS A 18 -4.12 7.26 26.10
C LYS A 18 -3.35 6.55 24.98
N LEU A 19 -2.75 5.40 25.28
CA LEU A 19 -2.03 4.60 24.29
C LEU A 19 -3.01 3.92 23.33
N ALA A 20 -4.10 3.35 23.86
CA ALA A 20 -5.18 2.78 23.05
C ALA A 20 -5.76 3.80 22.06
N ALA A 21 -6.02 5.04 22.51
CA ALA A 21 -6.51 6.11 21.64
C ALA A 21 -5.52 6.45 20.51
N ARG A 22 -4.22 6.54 20.81
CA ARG A 22 -3.17 6.77 19.80
C ARG A 22 -3.11 5.65 18.76
N ILE A 23 -3.07 4.40 19.22
CA ILE A 23 -3.02 3.22 18.36
C ILE A 23 -4.21 3.18 17.40
N VAL A 24 -5.43 3.42 17.91
CA VAL A 24 -6.65 3.42 17.09
C VAL A 24 -6.61 4.52 16.03
N ASN A 25 -6.22 5.74 16.41
CA ASN A 25 -6.16 6.86 15.47
C ASN A 25 -5.09 6.63 14.39
N GLU A 26 -3.88 6.22 14.77
CA GLU A 26 -2.79 5.97 13.82
C GLU A 26 -3.12 4.82 12.86
N LEU A 27 -3.74 3.75 13.34
CA LEU A 27 -4.14 2.63 12.49
C LEU A 27 -5.33 2.99 11.61
N HIS A 28 -6.28 3.79 12.10
CA HIS A 28 -7.35 4.34 11.26
C HIS A 28 -6.78 5.19 10.13
N ASP A 29 -5.84 6.09 10.41
CA ASP A 29 -5.22 6.95 9.41
C ASP A 29 -4.40 6.15 8.39
N LYS A 30 -3.73 5.07 8.81
CA LYS A 30 -3.01 4.17 7.91
C LYS A 30 -3.97 3.37 7.02
N ILE A 31 -5.06 2.85 7.58
CA ILE A 31 -6.09 2.11 6.81
C ILE A 31 -6.77 3.05 5.81
N ALA A 32 -7.08 4.29 6.21
CA ALA A 32 -7.69 5.29 5.32
C ALA A 32 -6.75 5.73 4.18
N ARG A 33 -5.44 5.60 4.37
CA ARG A 33 -4.42 5.90 3.34
C ARG A 33 -4.03 4.69 2.50
N ALA A 34 -4.41 3.48 2.90
CA ALA A 34 -4.21 2.28 2.11
C ALA A 34 -5.25 2.22 0.98
N PRO A 35 -4.89 1.78 -0.24
CA PRO A 35 -5.90 1.44 -1.24
C PRO A 35 -6.83 0.37 -0.61
N ALA A 36 -8.13 0.46 -0.88
CA ALA A 36 -9.18 -0.29 -0.20
C ALA A 36 -9.02 -1.82 -0.39
N ALA A 37 -8.12 -2.43 0.37
CA ALA A 37 -8.04 -3.87 0.53
C ALA A 37 -9.01 -4.24 1.65
N THR A 38 -10.11 -4.86 1.28
CA THR A 38 -10.97 -5.59 2.21
C THR A 38 -10.08 -6.53 3.01
N VAL A 39 -9.99 -6.32 4.33
CA VAL A 39 -9.23 -7.21 5.23
C VAL A 39 -10.00 -8.52 5.34
N SER A 40 -9.84 -9.38 4.33
CA SER A 40 -10.10 -10.81 4.45
C SER A 40 -8.84 -11.44 5.03
N THR A 41 -9.00 -12.22 6.09
CA THR A 41 -7.97 -13.09 6.65
C THR A 41 -7.60 -14.14 5.62
N VAL A 42 -6.62 -13.85 4.76
CA VAL A 42 -6.09 -14.80 3.78
C VAL A 42 -4.58 -14.90 3.99
N PRO A 43 -3.99 -16.11 3.92
CA PRO A 43 -2.55 -16.29 4.08
C PRO A 43 -1.79 -15.44 3.06
N ILE A 44 -0.58 -15.02 3.41
CA ILE A 44 0.34 -14.35 2.49
C ILE A 44 0.84 -15.40 1.49
N GLU A 45 -0.02 -15.83 0.57
CA GLU A 45 0.40 -16.45 -0.67
C GLU A 45 0.37 -15.35 -1.72
N ARG A 46 1.55 -15.10 -2.30
CA ARG A 46 1.72 -14.26 -3.49
C ARG A 46 0.90 -14.85 -4.63
N SER A 47 -0.37 -14.47 -4.68
CA SER A 47 -1.30 -14.86 -5.72
C SER A 47 -1.58 -13.59 -6.52
N SER A 48 -0.91 -13.49 -7.66
CA SER A 48 -1.47 -12.75 -8.78
C SER A 48 -2.91 -13.24 -9.03
N GLU A 49 -3.77 -12.32 -9.49
CA GLU A 49 -5.11 -12.59 -10.04
C GLU A 49 -6.27 -12.62 -9.04
N ALA A 50 -6.73 -11.43 -8.66
CA ALA A 50 -8.06 -10.91 -9.01
C ALA A 50 -8.25 -9.49 -8.45
N GLY A 51 -7.94 -8.47 -9.25
CA GLY A 51 -8.42 -7.09 -9.01
C GLY A 51 -7.40 -6.03 -8.58
N SER A 52 -6.10 -6.33 -8.48
CA SER A 52 -5.09 -5.28 -8.29
C SER A 52 -4.60 -4.75 -9.64
N ASP A 53 -4.68 -3.43 -9.83
CA ASP A 53 -4.12 -2.74 -11.00
C ASP A 53 -2.58 -2.84 -10.94
N PRO A 54 -1.93 -3.51 -11.92
CA PRO A 54 -0.47 -3.66 -11.93
C PRO A 54 0.29 -2.32 -11.86
N ALA A 55 -0.31 -1.24 -12.36
CA ALA A 55 0.25 0.10 -12.26
C ALA A 55 0.16 0.64 -10.83
N ALA A 56 -0.97 0.43 -10.15
CA ALA A 56 -1.13 0.81 -8.75
C ALA A 56 -0.14 0.07 -7.84
N ASP A 57 0.04 -1.24 -8.06
CA ASP A 57 1.00 -2.07 -7.32
C ASP A 57 2.44 -1.58 -7.54
N ALA A 58 2.78 -1.23 -8.80
CA ALA A 58 4.10 -0.69 -9.12
C ALA A 58 4.34 0.67 -8.46
N VAL A 59 3.36 1.58 -8.46
CA VAL A 59 3.48 2.88 -7.78
C VAL A 59 3.69 2.71 -6.28
N SER A 60 2.92 1.81 -5.64
CA SER A 60 3.09 1.51 -4.22
C SER A 60 4.48 0.95 -3.90
N ALA A 61 5.00 0.07 -4.75
CA ALA A 61 6.36 -0.45 -4.59
C ALA A 61 7.42 0.66 -4.67
N LEU A 62 7.33 1.56 -5.65
CA LEU A 62 8.27 2.67 -5.79
C LEU A 62 8.22 3.65 -4.60
N VAL A 63 7.02 3.96 -4.10
CA VAL A 63 6.88 4.80 -2.90
C VAL A 63 7.51 4.12 -1.67
N ASN A 64 7.35 2.80 -1.53
CA ASN A 64 7.98 2.05 -0.44
C ASN A 64 9.52 1.98 -0.56
N LEU A 65 10.06 2.15 -1.76
CA LEU A 65 11.51 2.31 -2.00
C LEU A 65 12.01 3.73 -1.67
N GLY A 66 11.11 4.67 -1.40
CA GLY A 66 11.45 6.04 -0.97
C GLY A 66 11.22 7.13 -2.02
N TYR A 67 10.67 6.79 -3.19
CA TYR A 67 10.38 7.80 -4.22
C TYR A 67 9.10 8.59 -3.89
N GLY A 68 9.05 9.86 -4.33
CA GLY A 68 7.86 10.69 -4.17
C GLY A 68 6.67 10.10 -4.93
N ARG A 69 5.45 10.17 -4.36
CA ARG A 69 4.24 9.60 -5.01
C ARG A 69 3.99 10.13 -6.41
N ALA A 70 4.21 11.44 -6.63
CA ALA A 70 4.02 12.06 -7.94
C ALA A 70 5.06 11.56 -8.95
N GLU A 71 6.33 11.43 -8.53
CA GLU A 71 7.42 10.91 -9.36
C GLU A 71 7.19 9.43 -9.70
N ALA A 72 6.84 8.62 -8.71
CA ALA A 72 6.51 7.21 -8.89
C ALA A 72 5.35 7.02 -9.89
N PHE A 73 4.29 7.84 -9.78
CA PHE A 73 3.15 7.78 -10.70
C PHE A 73 3.57 8.14 -12.13
N GLY A 74 4.34 9.22 -12.30
CA GLY A 74 4.84 9.63 -13.62
C GLY A 74 5.74 8.56 -14.27
N ALA A 75 6.66 7.99 -13.50
CA ALA A 75 7.55 6.94 -13.97
C ALA A 75 6.81 5.66 -14.38
N VAL A 76 5.82 5.23 -13.60
CA VAL A 76 4.99 4.05 -13.92
C VAL A 76 4.10 4.32 -15.13
N ALA A 77 3.54 5.53 -15.27
CA ALA A 77 2.74 5.89 -16.45
C ALA A 77 3.57 5.84 -17.74
N SER A 78 4.78 6.40 -17.72
CA SER A 78 5.72 6.31 -18.86
C SER A 78 6.13 4.87 -19.15
N ALA A 79 6.38 4.06 -18.12
CA ALA A 79 6.68 2.64 -18.27
C ALA A 79 5.49 1.86 -18.87
N ALA A 80 4.26 2.14 -18.45
CA ALA A 80 3.05 1.50 -18.96
C ALA A 80 2.79 1.86 -20.42
N GLN A 81 3.01 3.13 -20.82
CA GLN A 81 2.92 3.54 -22.23
C GLN A 81 3.93 2.81 -23.11
N ARG A 82 5.15 2.58 -22.60
CA ARG A 82 6.21 1.88 -23.33
C ARG A 82 6.00 0.37 -23.43
N LEU A 83 5.52 -0.26 -22.35
CA LEU A 83 5.38 -1.72 -22.25
C LEU A 83 4.02 -2.23 -22.74
N GLY A 84 3.01 -1.35 -22.82
CA GLY A 84 1.65 -1.69 -23.24
C GLY A 84 0.72 -2.09 -22.09
N SER A 85 -0.56 -2.24 -22.40
CA SER A 85 -1.67 -2.43 -21.44
C SER A 85 -1.68 -3.76 -20.69
N GLY A 86 -0.79 -4.70 -21.02
CA GLY A 86 -0.65 -6.00 -20.35
C GLY A 86 0.63 -6.12 -19.52
N ALA A 87 1.29 -5.01 -19.21
CA ALA A 87 2.55 -5.05 -18.47
C ALA A 87 2.33 -5.48 -17.00
N GLU A 88 3.00 -6.57 -16.62
CA GLU A 88 3.04 -7.06 -15.25
C GLU A 88 3.68 -6.05 -14.30
N ALA A 89 3.22 -6.01 -13.05
CA ALA A 89 3.69 -5.06 -12.03
C ALA A 89 5.23 -5.10 -11.88
N GLY A 90 5.84 -6.29 -11.92
CA GLY A 90 7.29 -6.44 -11.84
C GLY A 90 8.04 -5.80 -13.02
N ALA A 91 7.46 -5.81 -14.22
CA ALA A 91 8.04 -5.15 -15.39
C ALA A 91 7.91 -3.62 -15.29
N LEU A 92 6.77 -3.14 -14.80
CA LEU A 92 6.52 -1.71 -14.54
C LEU A 92 7.45 -1.15 -13.46
N ILE A 93 7.72 -1.90 -12.39
CA ILE A 93 8.66 -1.49 -11.34
C ILE A 93 10.07 -1.33 -11.91
N ARG A 94 10.58 -2.31 -12.65
CA ARG A 94 11.92 -2.22 -13.26
C ARG A 94 12.05 -1.07 -14.24
N ALA A 95 11.06 -0.92 -15.11
CA ALA A 95 11.02 0.16 -16.09
C ALA A 95 10.89 1.54 -15.42
N GLY A 96 10.06 1.67 -14.38
CA GLY A 96 9.89 2.91 -13.61
C GLY A 96 11.15 3.31 -12.85
N LEU A 97 11.86 2.36 -12.24
CA LEU A 97 13.17 2.62 -11.64
C LEU A 97 14.20 3.12 -12.67
N GLN A 98 14.17 2.58 -13.88
CA GLN A 98 15.05 3.03 -14.95
C GLN A 98 14.69 4.44 -15.46
N GLU A 99 13.41 4.83 -15.43
CA GLU A 99 12.99 6.21 -15.72
C GLU A 99 13.44 7.18 -14.62
N LEU A 100 13.33 6.80 -13.35
CA LEU A 100 13.69 7.65 -12.21
C LEU A 100 15.20 7.83 -12.02
N ALA A 101 15.99 6.90 -12.55
CA ALA A 101 17.45 6.97 -12.53
C ALA A 101 18.04 7.81 -13.67
N ARG A 102 17.18 8.35 -14.55
CA ARG A 102 17.59 9.14 -15.72
C ARG A 102 17.61 10.63 -15.40
#